data_AF-A0A2V8K0A4-F1
#
_entry.id   AF-A0A2V8K0A4-F1
#
_cell.length_a   1.000
_cell.length_b   1.000
_cell.length_c   1.000
_cell.angle_alpha   90.00
_cell.angle_beta   90.00
_cell.angle_gamma   90.00
#
_symmetry.space_group_name_H-M   'P 1'
#
loop_
_entity.id
_entity.type
_entity.pdbx_description
1 polymer ?
#
loop_
_entity_poly.entity_id
_entity_poly.type
_entity_poly.pdbx_seq_one_letter_code
_entity_poly.pdbx_strand_id
1 'polypeptide(L)'
;MGSKAKTVAVRCLIMLLLAASTFAASPDDLRLIEAVKSRDRAAIRSLIEKRVDVNAAQPDGTTALAWAANRDDLETADFLIRAGANVNAANDYG
;
A
#
# COMPACT_ATOMS: atom_id res chain seq x y z
N MET A 1 -12.99 13.97 43.48
CA MET A 1 -12.55 12.73 42.79
C MET A 1 -12.55 12.88 41.24
N GLY A 2 -12.31 14.06 40.66
CA GLY A 2 -12.61 14.31 39.22
C GLY A 2 -11.44 14.66 38.28
N SER A 3 -10.25 14.98 38.80
CA SER A 3 -9.12 15.39 37.93
C SER A 3 -8.33 14.22 37.36
N LYS A 4 -8.16 13.12 38.10
CA LYS A 4 -7.32 11.98 37.67
C LYS A 4 -7.92 11.24 36.45
N ALA A 5 -9.25 11.11 36.38
CA ALA A 5 -9.94 10.46 35.27
C ALA A 5 -9.79 11.24 33.94
N LYS A 6 -9.83 12.57 34.00
CA LYS A 6 -9.63 13.44 32.83
C LYS A 6 -8.19 13.36 32.31
N THR A 7 -7.20 13.32 33.22
CA THR A 7 -5.79 13.17 32.85
C THR A 7 -5.48 11.79 32.25
N VAL A 8 -6.11 10.72 32.72
CA VAL A 8 -5.97 9.37 32.14
C VAL A 8 -6.61 9.30 30.76
N ALA A 9 -7.81 9.86 30.59
CA ALA A 9 -8.49 9.90 29.30
C ALA A 9 -7.70 10.70 28.25
N VAL A 10 -7.15 11.86 28.63
CA VAL A 10 -6.30 12.68 27.74
C VAL A 10 -5.00 11.96 27.39
N ARG A 11 -4.41 11.21 28.33
CA ARG A 11 -3.21 10.39 28.07
C ARG A 11 -3.50 9.20 27.14
N CYS A 12 -4.62 8.51 27.32
CA CYS A 12 -5.05 7.45 26.40
C CYS A 12 -5.35 8.01 25.01
N LEU A 13 -5.98 9.18 24.91
CA LEU A 13 -6.28 9.83 23.65
C LEU A 13 -5.00 10.24 22.90
N ILE A 14 -3.99 10.76 23.62
CA ILE A 14 -2.69 11.10 23.04
C ILE A 14 -1.92 9.83 22.61
N MET A 15 -1.99 8.73 23.36
CA MET A 15 -1.41 7.44 22.95
C MET A 15 -2.10 6.84 21.72
N LEU A 16 -3.42 6.99 21.60
CA LEU A 16 -4.20 6.55 20.43
C LEU A 16 -3.90 7.40 19.18
N LEU A 17 -3.64 8.70 19.36
CA LEU A 17 -3.29 9.60 18.26
C LEU A 17 -1.85 9.39 17.76
N LEU A 18 -0.93 8.92 18.61
CA LEU A 18 0.44 8.57 18.19
C LEU A 18 0.53 7.23 17.43
N ALA A 19 -0.46 6.34 17.58
CA ALA A 19 -0.52 5.08 16.83
C ALA A 19 -1.00 5.27 15.37
N ALA A 20 -1.54 6.43 15.03
CA ALA A 20 -1.96 6.79 13.67
C ALA A 20 -0.83 7.45 12.86
N SER A 21 0.36 7.63 13.46
CA SER A 21 1.48 8.32 12.82
C SER A 21 2.27 7.36 11.93
N THR A 22 2.14 7.60 10.62
CA THR A 22 3.00 7.14 9.52
C THR A 22 2.97 5.64 9.21
N PHE A 23 1.92 5.19 8.49
CA PHE A 23 2.12 4.17 7.46
C PHE A 23 2.92 4.79 6.32
N ALA A 24 4.23 5.01 6.54
CA ALA A 24 5.12 5.21 5.42
C ALA A 24 5.16 3.85 4.68
N ALA A 25 4.75 3.84 3.40
CA ALA A 25 4.84 2.65 2.56
C ALA A 25 6.23 2.05 2.73
N SER A 26 6.31 0.77 3.12
CA SER A 26 7.61 0.18 3.38
C SER A 26 8.37 0.16 2.05
N PRO A 27 9.70 0.39 2.05
CA PRO A 27 10.50 0.31 0.82
C PRO A 27 10.28 -1.01 0.07
N ASP A 28 9.93 -2.05 0.83
CA ASP A 28 9.62 -3.38 0.36
C ASP A 28 8.39 -3.45 -0.55
N ASP A 29 7.37 -2.62 -0.31
CA ASP A 29 6.13 -2.59 -1.08
C ASP A 29 6.31 -1.82 -2.40
N LEU A 30 7.15 -0.78 -2.41
CA LEU A 30 7.51 -0.04 -3.63
C LEU A 30 8.30 -0.92 -4.63
N ARG A 31 8.99 -1.97 -4.17
CA ARG A 31 9.69 -2.91 -5.08
C ARG A 31 8.72 -3.62 -6.03
N LEU A 32 7.47 -3.84 -5.62
CA LEU A 32 6.48 -4.46 -6.50
C LEU A 32 6.16 -3.54 -7.67
N ILE A 33 6.02 -2.24 -7.41
CA ILE A 33 5.81 -1.23 -8.44
C ILE A 33 6.99 -1.21 -9.41
N GLU A 34 8.23 -1.22 -8.91
CA GLU A 34 9.43 -1.26 -9.77
C GLU A 34 9.53 -2.56 -10.59
N ALA A 35 9.18 -3.71 -10.01
CA ALA A 35 9.15 -4.98 -10.73
C ALA A 35 8.10 -4.99 -11.87
N VAL A 36 6.93 -4.38 -11.66
CA VAL A 36 5.93 -4.19 -12.72
C VAL A 36 6.44 -3.20 -13.77
N LYS A 37 7.10 -2.11 -13.37
CA LYS A 37 7.74 -1.14 -14.27
C LYS A 37 8.90 -1.72 -15.08
N SER A 38 9.58 -2.75 -14.61
CA SER A 38 10.61 -3.46 -15.38
C SER A 38 10.07 -4.68 -16.15
N ARG A 39 8.78 -5.03 -15.96
CA ARG A 39 8.15 -6.28 -16.42
C ARG A 39 8.87 -7.55 -15.90
N ASP A 40 9.53 -7.46 -14.75
CA ASP A 40 10.23 -8.60 -14.13
C ASP A 40 9.23 -9.59 -13.51
N ARG A 41 8.79 -10.57 -14.31
CA ARG A 41 7.83 -11.61 -13.90
C ARG A 41 8.29 -12.39 -12.67
N ALA A 42 9.59 -12.66 -12.54
CA ALA A 42 10.13 -13.45 -11.45
C ALA A 42 10.08 -12.66 -10.13
N ALA A 43 10.45 -11.38 -10.18
CA ALA A 43 10.35 -10.49 -9.03
C ALA A 43 8.88 -10.26 -8.62
N ILE A 44 7.97 -10.03 -9.59
CA ILE A 44 6.52 -9.88 -9.32
C ILE A 44 5.99 -11.10 -8.55
N ARG A 45 6.30 -12.31 -9.04
CA ARG A 45 5.86 -13.56 -8.40
C ARG A 45 6.43 -13.71 -6.99
N SER A 46 7.74 -13.51 -6.84
CA SER A 46 8.40 -13.66 -5.55
C SER A 46 7.88 -12.66 -4.50
N LEU A 47 7.61 -11.41 -4.91
CA LEU A 47 7.12 -10.38 -4.00
C LEU A 47 5.67 -10.65 -3.56
N ILE A 48 4.80 -11.08 -4.47
CA ILE A 48 3.42 -11.43 -4.14
C ILE A 48 3.37 -12.66 -3.22
N GLU A 49 4.21 -13.67 -3.45
CA GLU A 49 4.33 -14.84 -2.55
C GLU A 49 4.79 -14.45 -1.15
N LYS A 50 5.63 -13.41 -1.02
CA LYS A 50 6.04 -12.82 0.26
C LYS A 50 4.95 -11.98 0.94
N ARG A 51 3.78 -11.81 0.30
CA ARG A 51 2.64 -11.03 0.80
C ARG A 51 3.00 -9.57 1.14
N VAL A 52 3.80 -8.94 0.28
CA VAL A 52 3.98 -7.48 0.33
C VAL A 52 2.63 -6.78 0.13
N ASP A 53 2.50 -5.52 0.54
CA ASP A 53 1.29 -4.76 0.29
C ASP A 53 1.13 -4.50 -1.21
N VAL A 54 0.22 -5.23 -1.85
CA VAL A 54 -0.09 -5.11 -3.28
C VAL A 54 -0.71 -3.74 -3.62
N ASN A 55 -1.25 -3.04 -2.63
CA ASN A 55 -1.92 -1.75 -2.77
C ASN A 55 -1.02 -0.56 -2.44
N ALA A 56 0.26 -0.80 -2.16
CA ALA A 56 1.20 0.30 -2.02
C ALA A 56 1.19 1.18 -3.27
N ALA A 57 1.29 2.48 -3.01
CA ALA A 57 1.21 3.52 -4.03
C ALA A 57 2.46 4.39 -3.97
N GLN A 58 2.87 4.87 -5.14
CA GLN A 58 3.83 5.96 -5.26
C GLN A 58 3.25 7.28 -4.72
N PRO A 59 4.06 8.34 -4.54
CA PRO A 59 3.59 9.61 -4.00
C PRO A 59 2.42 10.26 -4.75
N ASP A 60 2.26 9.95 -6.04
CA ASP A 60 1.16 10.41 -6.89
C ASP A 60 -0.10 9.52 -6.80
N GLY A 61 -0.07 8.47 -5.98
CA GLY A 61 -1.14 7.48 -5.87
C GLY A 61 -1.03 6.30 -6.86
N THR A 62 -0.05 6.29 -7.76
CA THR A 62 0.07 5.24 -8.78
C THR A 62 0.50 3.90 -8.15
N THR A 63 -0.36 2.88 -8.30
CA THR A 63 -0.14 1.51 -7.79
C THR A 63 0.52 0.59 -8.82
N ALA A 64 0.93 -0.60 -8.38
CA ALA A 64 1.41 -1.65 -9.27
C ALA A 64 0.35 -2.05 -10.33
N LEU A 65 -0.93 -2.10 -9.94
CA LEU A 65 -2.02 -2.42 -10.87
C LEU A 65 -2.21 -1.34 -11.94
N ALA A 66 -2.11 -0.07 -11.57
CA ALA A 66 -2.19 1.05 -12.52
C ALA A 66 -1.08 0.97 -13.59
N TRP A 67 0.15 0.60 -13.19
CA TRP A 67 1.24 0.37 -14.15
C TRP A 67 1.01 -0.81 -15.07
N ALA A 68 0.46 -1.92 -14.56
CA ALA A 68 0.14 -3.08 -15.39
C ALA A 68 -0.93 -2.74 -16.44
N ALA A 69 -1.98 -2.02 -16.02
CA ALA A 69 -3.06 -1.56 -16.89
C ALA A 69 -2.55 -0.59 -17.97
N ASN A 70 -1.72 0.40 -17.60
CA ASN A 70 -1.13 1.36 -18.54
C ASN A 70 -0.28 0.69 -19.66
N ARG A 71 0.15 -0.55 -19.45
CA ARG A 71 1.07 -1.29 -20.32
C ARG A 71 0.44 -2.46 -21.07
N ASP A 72 -0.90 -2.56 -21.01
CA ASP A 72 -1.69 -3.68 -21.54
C ASP A 72 -1.19 -5.05 -21.03
N ASP A 73 -0.70 -5.09 -19.79
CA ASP A 73 -0.10 -6.29 -19.20
C ASP A 73 -1.15 -7.13 -18.46
N LEU A 74 -2.00 -7.80 -19.25
CA LEU A 74 -3.15 -8.56 -18.74
C LEU A 74 -2.75 -9.63 -17.72
N GLU A 75 -1.65 -10.34 -17.96
CA GLU A 75 -1.16 -11.40 -17.05
C GLU A 75 -0.78 -10.83 -15.69
N THR A 76 -0.04 -9.72 -15.65
CA THR A 76 0.34 -9.08 -14.39
C THR A 76 -0.87 -8.48 -13.68
N ALA A 77 -1.79 -7.87 -14.43
CA ALA A 77 -3.02 -7.33 -13.87
C ALA A 77 -3.85 -8.42 -13.18
N ASP A 78 -4.09 -9.57 -13.85
CA ASP A 78 -4.79 -10.72 -13.24
C ASP A 78 -4.08 -11.20 -11.98
N PHE A 79 -2.75 -11.30 -12.01
CA PHE A 79 -1.98 -11.77 -10.87
C PHE A 79 -2.06 -10.82 -9.66
N LEU A 80 -1.99 -9.50 -9.90
CA LEU A 80 -2.18 -8.48 -8.86
C LEU A 80 -3.61 -8.47 -8.32
N ILE A 81 -4.62 -8.61 -9.17
CA ILE A 81 -6.04 -8.67 -8.78
C ILE A 81 -6.29 -9.89 -7.89
N ARG A 82 -5.77 -11.06 -8.26
CA ARG A 82 -5.85 -12.28 -7.43
C ARG A 82 -5.14 -12.12 -6.08
N ALA A 83 -4.11 -11.28 -6.02
CA ALA A 83 -3.41 -10.94 -4.79
C ALA A 83 -4.13 -9.88 -3.93
N GLY A 84 -5.28 -9.34 -4.39
CA GLY A 84 -6.09 -8.37 -3.64
C GLY A 84 -5.83 -6.91 -3.98
N ALA A 85 -5.30 -6.63 -5.18
CA ALA A 85 -5.16 -5.25 -5.65
C ALA A 85 -6.52 -4.55 -5.77
N ASN A 86 -6.60 -3.32 -5.27
CA ASN A 86 -7.75 -2.45 -5.38
C ASN A 86 -7.89 -1.94 -6.81
N VAL A 87 -8.83 -2.54 -7.55
CA VAL A 87 -9.15 -2.16 -8.94
C VAL A 87 -9.70 -0.75 -9.09
N ASN A 88 -10.16 -0.12 -7.99
CA ASN A 88 -10.70 1.23 -7.98
C ASN A 88 -9.70 2.26 -7.44
N ALA A 89 -8.43 1.90 -7.28
CA ALA A 89 -7.41 2.86 -6.87
C ALA A 89 -7.22 3.91 -7.98
N ALA A 90 -7.43 5.17 -7.64
CA ALA A 90 -7.14 6.31 -8.50
C ALA A 90 -5.87 7.00 -8.02
N ASN A 91 -5.11 7.55 -8.97
CA ASN A 91 -3.97 8.40 -8.69
C ASN A 91 -4.36 9.88 -8.87
N ASP A 92 -3.43 10.81 -8.72
CA ASP A 92 -3.69 12.25 -8.86
C ASP A 92 -4.16 12.67 -10.28
N TYR A 93 -4.07 11.75 -11.26
CA TYR A 93 -4.47 11.98 -12.65
C TYR A 93 -5.86 11.43 -12.99
N GLY A 94 -6.55 10.78 -12.04
CA GLY A 94 -7.87 10.16 -12.20
C GLY A 94 -7.80 8.65 -12.41
#